data_AF-A0A835P4B3-F1
#
_entry.id   AF-A0A835P4B3-F1
#
_cell.length_a   1.000
_cell.length_b   1.000
_cell.length_c   1.000
_cell.angle_alpha   90.00
_cell.angle_beta   90.00
_cell.angle_gamma   90.00
#
_symmetry.space_group_name_H-M   'P 1'
#
loop_
_entity.id
_entity.type
_entity.pdbx_description
1 polymer ?
#
loop_
_entity_poly.entity_id
_entity_poly.type
_entity_poly.pdbx_seq_one_letter_code
_entity_poly.pdbx_strand_id
1 'polypeptide(L)'
;MNVCRLRLTVPPEEVSQPEQGPKETERKKSDLYHVPNGISPGKLSHGMVYGVVHRTDNNHKREMVVYGWSADQLKEEMNYIKEVRATLEKVRKKMYGEYDEMKRKIQQLTNELKVTNAHQESLENHVRVQAAALDSFSEMNSSLTSASIDLQKTLVDVTLENTDIREQIRNLKHTHEQSMEKLREKQKQLETAQIENQLLKLKVESSQEANAEVMREMTRKLYSQFEEKMREEEQKHKAEKEMLLEETNRLLKAIEEANKKMQITETSIQEKDQRIGELDRLIERMEEERHQLQKQLELNELQISGAKSESSSDSERSQHLEEVAASLRERIKHLDDMVHCQQKKVKHMVEEIEMLRKKVKEKELFIIQLLDKISFLECENKELQDKLDYLMENQPKTNIETRDTGVECDLPYRFIFNSCVLKISFETRVVQPCDVNLGHNIGVFMSSRLSGEQSGSSHGSSLSRSPGGSGSPVPPEERRLRDKKHLDDITAARLPPLHHSPAKLLSIEESIAIQIQQKEAYEEMQAKLAAQKLAERLNIKMLRFEPEGEASMQYREVRDEDYFSAED
;
A
#
# COMPACT_ATOMS: atom_id res chain seq x y z
N MET A 1 69.10 35.47 -11.28
CA MET A 1 70.29 34.80 -11.85
C MET A 1 71.07 35.78 -12.72
N ASN A 2 72.36 35.53 -12.92
CA ASN A 2 73.20 36.00 -14.02
C ASN A 2 73.10 37.49 -14.44
N VAL A 3 73.90 38.32 -13.76
CA VAL A 3 74.36 39.60 -14.33
C VAL A 3 75.43 39.29 -15.37
N CYS A 4 75.19 39.62 -16.64
CA CYS A 4 76.19 39.51 -17.70
C CYS A 4 76.86 40.86 -17.96
N ARG A 5 78.17 40.92 -17.73
CA ARG A 5 79.08 42.05 -17.97
C ARG A 5 80.03 41.69 -19.13
N LEU A 6 80.80 42.69 -19.61
CA LEU A 6 81.77 42.62 -20.72
C LEU A 6 81.13 42.90 -22.10
N ARG A 7 81.85 43.46 -23.08
CA ARG A 7 83.30 43.75 -23.14
C ARG A 7 83.58 45.06 -23.87
N LEU A 8 84.58 45.81 -23.38
CA LEU A 8 85.12 47.03 -24.00
C LEU A 8 86.60 46.74 -24.28
N THR A 9 87.07 46.87 -25.52
CA THR A 9 88.48 46.60 -25.87
C THR A 9 88.98 47.55 -26.96
N VAL A 10 90.04 48.27 -26.62
CA VAL A 10 90.96 49.11 -27.42
C VAL A 10 92.36 48.54 -27.04
N PRO A 11 93.41 48.46 -27.91
CA PRO A 11 94.45 49.51 -27.97
C PRO A 11 95.24 49.52 -29.34
N PRO A 12 96.53 49.92 -29.50
CA PRO A 12 96.96 50.80 -30.61
C PRO A 12 98.29 50.37 -31.32
N GLU A 13 98.99 51.33 -31.95
CA GLU A 13 100.38 51.27 -32.49
C GLU A 13 100.58 50.30 -33.68
N GLU A 14 101.52 50.47 -34.63
CA GLU A 14 102.85 51.11 -34.70
C GLU A 14 102.94 52.13 -35.87
N VAL A 15 103.59 53.30 -35.76
CA VAL A 15 105.04 53.58 -35.94
C VAL A 15 105.63 53.16 -37.30
N SER A 16 105.98 54.14 -38.14
CA SER A 16 106.90 53.98 -39.29
C SER A 16 107.48 55.32 -39.77
N GLN A 17 108.70 55.60 -39.32
CA GLN A 17 109.69 56.54 -39.86
C GLN A 17 111.04 55.78 -39.83
N PRO A 18 112.06 56.08 -40.68
CA PRO A 18 112.70 57.41 -40.71
C PRO A 18 113.28 57.87 -42.07
N GLU A 19 113.89 59.07 -42.05
CA GLU A 19 115.14 59.55 -42.72
C GLU A 19 115.60 58.98 -44.09
N GLN A 20 116.23 59.77 -44.99
CA GLN A 20 117.43 60.60 -44.75
C GLN A 20 117.55 61.87 -45.63
N GLY A 21 118.25 62.88 -45.12
CA GLY A 21 118.90 63.96 -45.89
C GLY A 21 120.30 63.54 -46.42
N PRO A 22 121.31 64.42 -46.58
CA PRO A 22 121.52 65.74 -45.94
C PRO A 22 122.10 66.81 -46.95
N LYS A 23 122.84 67.91 -46.67
CA LYS A 23 123.32 68.68 -45.48
C LYS A 23 123.74 70.13 -45.90
N GLU A 24 123.95 71.01 -44.91
CA GLU A 24 125.04 72.04 -44.68
C GLU A 24 126.02 72.50 -45.83
N THR A 25 126.66 73.70 -45.85
CA THR A 25 126.68 74.93 -44.98
C THR A 25 127.42 76.15 -45.59
N GLU A 26 127.09 77.35 -45.08
CA GLU A 26 127.97 78.54 -44.75
C GLU A 26 128.93 79.27 -45.75
N ARG A 27 128.68 80.59 -45.88
CA ARG A 27 129.61 81.78 -45.74
C ARG A 27 130.56 82.29 -46.87
N LYS A 28 130.18 83.49 -47.37
CA LYS A 28 130.92 84.80 -47.44
C LYS A 28 132.08 85.08 -48.45
N LYS A 29 131.97 86.27 -49.08
CA LYS A 29 133.04 87.18 -49.63
C LYS A 29 133.80 86.71 -50.90
N SER A 30 134.46 87.53 -51.73
CA SER A 30 134.71 89.01 -51.86
C SER A 30 135.41 89.35 -53.20
N ASP A 31 135.57 90.57 -53.76
CA ASP A 31 134.93 91.92 -53.69
C ASP A 31 135.56 92.83 -54.83
N LEU A 32 134.82 93.79 -55.45
CA LEU A 32 135.26 94.86 -56.42
C LEU A 32 135.71 94.44 -57.86
N TYR A 33 135.80 95.27 -58.94
CA TYR A 33 136.15 96.70 -59.18
C TYR A 33 135.35 97.36 -60.36
N HIS A 34 134.95 98.66 -60.32
CA HIS A 34 135.55 99.86 -60.99
C HIS A 34 135.39 99.92 -62.55
N VAL A 35 134.77 100.88 -63.29
CA VAL A 35 134.57 102.36 -63.23
C VAL A 35 135.86 103.18 -63.52
N PRO A 36 135.89 104.32 -64.25
CA PRO A 36 135.02 104.90 -65.32
C PRO A 36 135.81 105.22 -66.63
N ASN A 37 135.18 105.87 -67.63
CA ASN A 37 135.69 107.15 -68.20
C ASN A 37 134.77 107.78 -69.26
N GLY A 38 134.94 109.08 -69.52
CA GLY A 38 134.37 109.81 -70.65
C GLY A 38 135.43 110.66 -71.34
N ILE A 39 135.19 111.09 -72.58
CA ILE A 39 136.14 111.93 -73.35
C ILE A 39 135.41 113.12 -73.99
N SER A 40 136.06 114.28 -73.87
CA SER A 40 135.83 115.52 -74.61
C SER A 40 137.14 116.33 -74.56
N PRO A 41 137.36 117.34 -75.43
CA PRO A 41 136.64 117.71 -76.66
C PRO A 41 137.52 117.52 -77.92
N GLY A 42 136.97 117.76 -79.11
CA GLY A 42 137.78 117.73 -80.34
C GLY A 42 137.13 118.43 -81.54
N LYS A 43 137.53 119.67 -81.83
CA LYS A 43 137.30 120.28 -83.15
C LYS A 43 138.34 119.73 -84.13
N LEU A 44 137.92 118.98 -85.14
CA LEU A 44 138.62 118.94 -86.43
C LEU A 44 137.61 119.16 -87.55
N SER A 45 138.04 119.91 -88.56
CA SER A 45 137.20 120.42 -89.63
C SER A 45 137.00 119.41 -90.76
N HIS A 46 135.76 119.30 -91.23
CA HIS A 46 135.43 119.00 -92.62
C HIS A 46 135.97 117.65 -93.17
N GLY A 47 135.41 116.54 -92.67
CA GLY A 47 135.51 115.23 -93.31
C GLY A 47 134.11 114.59 -93.42
N MET A 48 133.73 114.13 -94.62
CA MET A 48 132.50 113.35 -94.80
C MET A 48 132.68 111.95 -94.19
N VAL A 49 131.73 111.52 -93.37
CA VAL A 49 131.71 110.18 -92.77
C VAL A 49 130.89 109.26 -93.68
N TYR A 50 131.57 108.34 -94.35
CA TYR A 50 130.95 107.35 -95.22
C TYR A 50 130.72 106.04 -94.47
N GLY A 51 129.46 105.66 -94.31
CA GLY A 51 129.07 104.38 -93.68
C GLY A 51 128.74 103.33 -94.73
N VAL A 52 129.51 102.24 -94.80
CA VAL A 52 129.22 101.10 -95.69
C VAL A 52 128.26 100.14 -95.00
N VAL A 53 126.96 100.34 -95.22
CA VAL A 53 125.90 99.45 -94.75
C VAL A 53 125.62 98.38 -95.81
N HIS A 54 125.90 97.12 -95.50
CA HIS A 54 125.54 96.00 -96.36
C HIS A 54 124.02 95.77 -96.31
N ARG A 55 123.31 96.10 -97.38
CA ARG A 55 121.92 95.65 -97.59
C ARG A 55 121.93 94.32 -98.35
N THR A 56 121.03 93.42 -98.00
CA THR A 56 120.95 92.07 -98.60
C THR A 56 119.51 91.82 -99.03
N ASP A 57 119.17 92.34 -100.21
CA ASP A 57 117.83 92.20 -100.78
C ASP A 57 117.71 90.88 -101.56
N ASN A 58 116.48 90.41 -101.76
CA ASN A 58 116.14 89.02 -102.12
C ASN A 58 116.59 88.50 -103.51
N ASN A 59 117.54 89.14 -104.20
CA ASN A 59 118.02 88.70 -105.51
C ASN A 59 119.54 88.83 -105.76
N HIS A 60 120.34 88.60 -104.71
CA HIS A 60 121.71 88.05 -104.80
C HIS A 60 122.74 88.76 -105.72
N LYS A 61 122.62 90.09 -105.90
CA LYS A 61 123.74 90.96 -106.32
C LYS A 61 124.13 91.88 -105.17
N ARG A 62 125.43 91.94 -104.84
CA ARG A 62 125.95 92.81 -103.77
C ARG A 62 126.16 94.22 -104.31
N GLU A 63 125.14 95.06 -104.18
CA GLU A 63 125.20 96.47 -104.57
C GLU A 63 125.74 97.32 -103.42
N MET A 64 126.86 98.02 -103.66
CA MET A 64 127.57 98.78 -102.62
C MET A 64 127.09 100.23 -102.59
N VAL A 65 125.97 100.49 -101.90
CA VAL A 65 125.42 101.83 -101.75
C VAL A 65 126.11 102.57 -100.60
N VAL A 66 126.87 103.61 -100.92
CA VAL A 66 127.55 104.46 -99.94
C VAL A 66 126.64 105.63 -99.57
N TYR A 67 126.17 105.64 -98.33
CA TYR A 67 125.46 106.79 -97.76
C TYR A 67 126.44 107.69 -97.00
N GLY A 68 126.36 109.01 -97.26
CA GLY A 68 127.03 110.03 -96.47
C GLY A 68 126.00 110.80 -95.64
N TRP A 69 126.26 110.96 -94.35
CA TRP A 69 125.42 111.75 -93.44
C TRP A 69 126.16 113.00 -92.94
N SER A 70 125.42 114.08 -92.67
CA SER A 70 125.95 115.23 -91.94
C SER A 70 126.00 114.94 -90.44
N ALA A 71 126.92 115.59 -89.73
CA ALA A 71 127.12 115.36 -88.29
C ALA A 71 125.90 115.73 -87.43
N ASP A 72 125.06 116.66 -87.91
CA ASP A 72 123.87 117.11 -87.19
C ASP A 72 122.73 116.09 -87.24
N GLN A 73 122.51 115.43 -88.38
CA GLN A 73 121.39 114.49 -88.55
C GLN A 73 121.51 113.26 -87.62
N LEU A 74 122.72 112.77 -87.39
CA LEU A 74 122.98 111.64 -86.47
C LEU A 74 122.71 112.00 -84.99
N LYS A 75 122.78 113.28 -84.64
CA LYS A 75 122.64 113.77 -83.26
C LYS A 75 121.18 113.79 -82.79
N GLU A 76 120.26 114.02 -83.73
CA GLU A 76 118.82 114.11 -83.49
C GLU A 76 118.21 112.72 -83.21
N GLU A 77 118.53 111.73 -84.06
CA GLU A 77 118.22 110.31 -83.86
C GLU A 77 118.69 109.77 -82.50
N MET A 78 119.92 110.13 -82.08
CA MET A 78 120.47 109.70 -80.79
C MET A 78 119.73 110.30 -79.57
N ASN A 79 119.01 111.42 -79.74
CA ASN A 79 118.12 111.95 -78.70
C ASN A 79 116.75 111.25 -78.71
N TYR A 80 116.15 111.04 -79.89
CA TYR A 80 114.88 110.33 -80.03
C TYR A 80 114.91 108.94 -79.36
N ILE A 81 115.97 108.16 -79.59
CA ILE A 81 116.16 106.83 -78.99
C ILE A 81 116.22 106.89 -77.44
N LYS A 82 116.77 107.96 -76.85
CA LYS A 82 116.83 108.14 -75.38
C LYS A 82 115.45 108.41 -74.80
N GLU A 83 114.66 109.27 -75.43
CA GLU A 83 113.33 109.61 -74.95
C GLU A 83 112.38 108.40 -75.01
N VAL A 84 112.37 107.67 -76.13
CA VAL A 84 111.59 106.43 -76.30
C VAL A 84 111.96 105.38 -75.24
N ARG A 85 113.25 105.24 -74.91
CA ARG A 85 113.70 104.32 -73.86
C ARG A 85 113.25 104.79 -72.46
N ALA A 86 113.20 106.09 -72.22
CA ALA A 86 112.75 106.66 -70.95
C ALA A 86 111.22 106.58 -70.75
N THR A 87 110.41 106.73 -71.80
CA THR A 87 108.96 106.48 -71.74
C THR A 87 108.64 105.00 -71.59
N LEU A 88 109.35 104.10 -72.29
CA LEU A 88 109.19 102.65 -72.11
C LEU A 88 109.47 102.19 -70.67
N GLU A 89 110.54 102.68 -70.03
CA GLU A 89 110.84 102.29 -68.63
C GLU A 89 109.85 102.90 -67.62
N LYS A 90 109.26 104.09 -67.91
CA LYS A 90 108.12 104.63 -67.14
C LYS A 90 106.88 103.73 -67.27
N VAL A 91 106.54 103.30 -68.48
CA VAL A 91 105.42 102.36 -68.72
C VAL A 91 105.69 101.04 -68.01
N ARG A 92 106.92 100.50 -68.10
CA ARG A 92 107.32 99.27 -67.40
C ARG A 92 107.09 99.38 -65.89
N LYS A 93 107.61 100.43 -65.24
CA LYS A 93 107.40 100.63 -63.79
C LYS A 93 105.93 100.78 -63.42
N LYS A 94 105.11 101.48 -64.22
CA LYS A 94 103.68 101.61 -63.97
C LYS A 94 102.97 100.25 -64.08
N MET A 95 103.22 99.49 -65.14
CA MET A 95 102.64 98.15 -65.36
C MET A 95 102.96 97.18 -64.21
N TYR A 96 104.21 97.13 -63.74
CA TYR A 96 104.58 96.27 -62.61
C TYR A 96 103.93 96.73 -61.30
N GLY A 97 103.83 98.04 -61.03
CA GLY A 97 103.15 98.56 -59.84
C GLY A 97 101.65 98.24 -59.83
N GLU A 98 100.96 98.42 -60.96
CA GLU A 98 99.54 98.07 -61.13
C GLU A 98 99.32 96.55 -61.02
N TYR A 99 100.22 95.74 -61.59
CA TYR A 99 100.20 94.28 -61.45
C TYR A 99 100.41 93.82 -60.01
N ASP A 100 101.40 94.36 -59.28
CA ASP A 100 101.66 93.99 -57.89
C ASP A 100 100.60 94.50 -56.91
N GLU A 101 99.88 95.58 -57.24
CA GLU A 101 98.68 95.99 -56.50
C GLU A 101 97.48 95.09 -56.81
N MET A 102 97.25 94.75 -58.08
CA MET A 102 96.19 93.80 -58.47
C MET A 102 96.44 92.42 -57.85
N LYS A 103 97.69 91.93 -57.86
CA LYS A 103 98.11 90.68 -57.24
C LYS A 103 97.87 90.69 -55.73
N ARG A 104 98.19 91.79 -55.03
CA ARG A 104 97.85 91.96 -53.60
C ARG A 104 96.33 91.96 -53.37
N LYS A 105 95.54 92.66 -54.20
CA LYS A 105 94.07 92.67 -54.08
C LYS A 105 93.44 91.29 -54.34
N ILE A 106 93.92 90.56 -55.35
CA ILE A 106 93.50 89.17 -55.60
C ILE A 106 93.87 88.26 -54.42
N GLN A 107 95.09 88.39 -53.88
CA GLN A 107 95.52 87.60 -52.72
C GLN A 107 94.71 87.93 -51.46
N GLN A 108 94.39 89.22 -51.25
CA GLN A 108 93.53 89.69 -50.16
C GLN A 108 92.11 89.13 -50.29
N LEU A 109 91.45 89.32 -51.44
CA LEU A 109 90.11 88.77 -51.72
C LEU A 109 90.09 87.24 -51.61
N THR A 110 91.16 86.55 -52.01
CA THR A 110 91.28 85.08 -51.85
C THR A 110 91.37 84.68 -50.38
N ASN A 111 92.05 85.46 -49.53
CA ASN A 111 92.15 85.19 -48.11
C ASN A 111 90.87 85.56 -47.36
N GLU A 112 90.23 86.69 -47.71
CA GLU A 112 88.93 87.11 -47.20
C GLU A 112 87.85 86.08 -47.56
N LEU A 113 87.81 85.59 -48.81
CA LEU A 113 86.90 84.53 -49.24
C LEU A 113 87.11 83.21 -48.47
N LYS A 114 88.36 82.86 -48.15
CA LYS A 114 88.63 81.68 -47.29
C LYS A 114 88.11 81.88 -45.86
N VAL A 115 88.26 83.08 -45.30
CA VAL A 115 87.77 83.40 -43.95
C VAL A 115 86.25 83.46 -43.91
N THR A 116 85.58 84.05 -44.91
CA THR A 116 84.11 84.08 -44.97
C THR A 116 83.54 82.70 -45.26
N ASN A 117 84.16 81.89 -46.13
CA ASN A 117 83.73 80.50 -46.36
C ASN A 117 83.89 79.64 -45.11
N ALA A 118 85.00 79.74 -44.38
CA ALA A 118 85.19 79.03 -43.11
C ALA A 118 84.24 79.53 -42.01
N HIS A 119 83.86 80.81 -42.01
CA HIS A 119 82.86 81.34 -41.10
C HIS A 119 81.44 80.86 -41.45
N GLN A 120 81.10 80.82 -42.74
CA GLN A 120 79.85 80.25 -43.24
C GLN A 120 79.76 78.75 -42.90
N GLU A 121 80.81 77.98 -43.17
CA GLU A 121 80.89 76.55 -42.81
C GLU A 121 80.76 76.33 -41.30
N SER A 122 81.36 77.18 -40.47
CA SER A 122 81.19 77.15 -39.02
C SER A 122 79.75 77.45 -38.58
N LEU A 123 79.10 78.43 -39.22
CA LEU A 123 77.70 78.78 -38.95
C LEU A 123 76.72 77.69 -39.42
N GLU A 124 76.93 77.14 -40.61
CA GLU A 124 76.15 76.00 -41.15
C GLU A 124 76.30 74.76 -40.27
N ASN A 125 77.51 74.46 -39.79
CA ASN A 125 77.73 73.38 -38.82
C ASN A 125 77.02 73.65 -37.48
N HIS A 126 77.04 74.89 -36.97
CA HIS A 126 76.33 75.25 -35.75
C HIS A 126 74.80 75.10 -35.92
N VAL A 127 74.24 75.59 -37.03
CA VAL A 127 72.82 75.42 -37.37
C VAL A 127 72.47 73.94 -37.54
N ARG A 128 73.33 73.13 -38.17
CA ARG A 128 73.14 71.67 -38.32
C ARG A 128 73.13 70.95 -36.97
N VAL A 129 74.00 71.33 -36.04
CA VAL A 129 74.04 70.77 -34.67
C VAL A 129 72.81 71.20 -33.87
N GLN A 130 72.35 72.45 -34.00
CA GLN A 130 71.11 72.91 -33.36
C GLN A 130 69.87 72.20 -33.92
N ALA A 131 69.80 72.02 -35.24
CA ALA A 131 68.72 71.26 -35.88
C ALA A 131 68.68 69.80 -35.38
N ALA A 132 69.83 69.09 -35.41
CA ALA A 132 69.91 67.72 -34.91
C ALA A 132 69.56 67.59 -33.41
N ALA A 133 69.86 68.62 -32.59
CA ALA A 133 69.43 68.66 -31.20
C ALA A 133 67.90 68.85 -31.07
N LEU A 134 67.29 69.72 -31.88
CA LEU A 134 65.83 69.90 -31.92
C LEU A 134 65.11 68.64 -32.43
N ASP A 135 65.66 67.97 -33.44
CA ASP A 135 65.15 66.69 -33.94
C ASP A 135 65.22 65.61 -32.84
N SER A 136 66.32 65.53 -32.09
CA SER A 136 66.46 64.61 -30.95
C SER A 136 65.51 64.94 -29.80
N PHE A 137 65.24 66.22 -29.52
CA PHE A 137 64.19 66.60 -28.57
C PHE A 137 62.78 66.28 -29.07
N SER A 138 62.53 66.37 -30.38
CA SER A 138 61.27 65.97 -31.01
C SER A 138 61.05 64.44 -30.95
N GLU A 139 62.09 63.66 -31.22
CA GLU A 139 62.13 62.21 -31.03
C GLU A 139 61.88 61.82 -29.57
N MET A 140 62.58 62.47 -28.62
CA MET A 140 62.38 62.23 -27.19
C MET A 140 60.97 62.61 -26.72
N ASN A 141 60.41 63.73 -27.20
CA ASN A 141 59.07 64.16 -26.84
C ASN A 141 57.97 63.28 -27.46
N SER A 142 58.14 62.81 -28.69
CA SER A 142 57.22 61.86 -29.32
C SER A 142 57.31 60.47 -28.69
N SER A 143 58.51 60.01 -28.34
CA SER A 143 58.73 58.78 -27.54
C SER A 143 58.08 58.86 -26.16
N LEU A 144 58.26 59.96 -25.43
CA LEU A 144 57.60 60.22 -24.15
C LEU A 144 56.07 60.30 -24.29
N THR A 145 55.59 60.89 -25.39
CA THR A 145 54.14 60.95 -25.70
C THR A 145 53.58 59.55 -25.95
N SER A 146 54.27 58.68 -26.71
CA SER A 146 53.89 57.28 -26.88
C SER A 146 53.86 56.56 -25.53
N ALA A 147 54.95 56.60 -24.77
CA ALA A 147 55.03 55.93 -23.47
C ALA A 147 53.95 56.40 -22.48
N SER A 148 53.56 57.67 -22.53
CA SER A 148 52.44 58.23 -21.77
C SER A 148 51.09 57.66 -22.23
N ILE A 149 50.85 57.58 -23.55
CA ILE A 149 49.64 56.98 -24.13
C ILE A 149 49.57 55.48 -23.82
N ASP A 150 50.67 54.75 -23.95
CA ASP A 150 50.77 53.32 -23.68
C ASP A 150 50.51 53.01 -22.19
N LEU A 151 51.04 53.83 -21.28
CA LEU A 151 50.76 53.73 -19.84
C LEU A 151 49.31 54.11 -19.50
N GLN A 152 48.75 55.17 -20.10
CA GLN A 152 47.34 55.53 -19.93
C GLN A 152 46.41 54.42 -20.43
N LYS A 153 46.70 53.84 -21.60
CA LYS A 153 45.99 52.69 -22.15
C LYS A 153 46.07 51.49 -21.21
N THR A 154 47.27 51.12 -20.76
CA THR A 154 47.46 49.99 -19.82
C THR A 154 46.68 50.20 -18.52
N LEU A 155 46.61 51.43 -18.01
CA LEU A 155 45.81 51.75 -16.82
C LEU A 155 44.30 51.64 -17.08
N VAL A 156 43.81 52.03 -18.27
CA VAL A 156 42.41 51.86 -18.67
C VAL A 156 42.07 50.38 -18.86
N ASP A 157 42.90 49.62 -19.58
CA ASP A 157 42.72 48.19 -19.83
C ASP A 157 42.67 47.42 -18.49
N VAL A 158 43.63 47.65 -17.59
CA VAL A 158 43.63 47.07 -16.23
C VAL A 158 42.42 47.54 -15.41
N THR A 159 41.92 48.75 -15.59
CA THR A 159 40.71 49.23 -14.91
C THR A 159 39.45 48.51 -15.40
N LEU A 160 39.37 48.23 -16.71
CA LEU A 160 38.28 47.50 -17.35
C LEU A 160 38.28 46.02 -16.94
N GLU A 161 39.44 45.35 -16.96
CA GLU A 161 39.61 44.00 -16.40
C GLU A 161 39.18 43.95 -14.93
N ASN A 162 39.57 44.95 -14.13
CA ASN A 162 39.13 45.04 -12.74
C ASN A 162 37.62 45.28 -12.59
N THR A 163 36.95 45.96 -13.53
CA THR A 163 35.47 46.04 -13.51
C THR A 163 34.81 44.72 -13.87
N ASP A 164 35.33 43.98 -14.85
CA ASP A 164 34.80 42.68 -15.24
C ASP A 164 35.02 41.63 -14.13
N ILE A 165 36.22 41.55 -13.54
CA ILE A 165 36.49 40.69 -12.37
C ILE A 165 35.51 41.03 -11.22
N ARG A 166 35.21 42.31 -10.97
CA ARG A 166 34.19 42.71 -9.99
C ARG A 166 32.75 42.37 -10.41
N GLU A 167 32.46 42.22 -11.70
CA GLU A 167 31.18 41.72 -12.22
C GLU A 167 31.08 40.20 -12.05
N GLN A 168 32.10 39.45 -12.48
CA GLN A 168 32.18 38.00 -12.30
C GLN A 168 32.06 37.62 -10.81
N ILE A 169 32.74 38.33 -9.90
CA ILE A 169 32.61 38.10 -8.45
C ILE A 169 31.19 38.39 -7.94
N ARG A 170 30.52 39.45 -8.42
CA ARG A 170 29.11 39.74 -8.08
C ARG A 170 28.18 38.63 -8.57
N ASN A 171 28.36 38.17 -9.80
CA ASN A 171 27.54 37.15 -10.44
C ASN A 171 27.75 35.77 -9.77
N LEU A 172 29.00 35.40 -9.47
CA LEU A 172 29.34 34.19 -8.69
C LEU A 172 28.74 34.26 -7.28
N LYS A 173 28.87 35.40 -6.58
CA LYS A 173 28.22 35.57 -5.27
C LYS A 173 26.70 35.40 -5.36
N HIS A 174 26.06 36.05 -6.34
CA HIS A 174 24.60 35.99 -6.49
C HIS A 174 24.09 34.59 -6.85
N THR A 175 24.76 33.89 -7.77
CA THR A 175 24.41 32.49 -8.11
C THR A 175 24.64 31.53 -6.92
N HIS A 176 25.71 31.71 -6.14
CA HIS A 176 25.93 30.97 -4.90
C HIS A 176 24.81 31.25 -3.87
N GLU A 177 24.46 32.51 -3.66
CA GLU A 177 23.40 32.95 -2.75
C GLU A 177 22.04 32.35 -3.15
N GLN A 178 21.66 32.42 -4.43
CA GLN A 178 20.48 31.72 -4.97
C GLN A 178 20.53 30.20 -4.76
N SER A 179 21.71 29.57 -4.92
CA SER A 179 21.84 28.12 -4.74
C SER A 179 21.65 27.72 -3.27
N MET A 180 22.16 28.53 -2.34
CA MET A 180 22.00 28.34 -0.91
C MET A 180 20.58 28.65 -0.43
N GLU A 181 19.87 29.57 -1.08
CA GLU A 181 18.44 29.80 -0.84
C GLU A 181 17.60 28.61 -1.29
N LYS A 182 17.77 28.15 -2.54
CA LYS A 182 17.12 26.95 -3.08
C LYS A 182 17.40 25.70 -2.23
N LEU A 183 18.62 25.56 -1.69
CA LEU A 183 18.96 24.48 -0.76
C LEU A 183 18.17 24.58 0.56
N ARG A 184 18.02 25.78 1.13
CA ARG A 184 17.20 26.01 2.34
C ARG A 184 15.71 25.79 2.08
N GLU A 185 15.19 26.16 0.91
CA GLU A 185 13.82 25.83 0.51
C GLU A 185 13.60 24.32 0.40
N LYS A 186 14.54 23.60 -0.21
CA LYS A 186 14.48 22.14 -0.34
C LYS A 186 14.62 21.43 1.01
N GLN A 187 15.45 21.95 1.91
CA GLN A 187 15.55 21.48 3.29
C GLN A 187 14.22 21.65 4.04
N LYS A 188 13.58 22.84 3.97
CA LYS A 188 12.26 23.07 4.55
C LYS A 188 11.18 22.14 3.97
N GLN A 189 11.20 21.91 2.64
CA GLN A 189 10.28 20.99 1.98
C GLN A 189 10.47 19.55 2.48
N LEU A 190 11.72 19.12 2.66
CA LEU A 190 12.06 17.82 3.24
C LEU A 190 11.57 17.69 4.70
N GLU A 191 11.79 18.72 5.52
CA GLU A 191 11.30 18.77 6.91
C GLU A 191 9.77 18.69 6.98
N THR A 192 9.05 19.45 6.15
CA THR A 192 7.57 19.35 6.09
C THR A 192 7.10 17.97 5.65
N ALA A 193 7.77 17.35 4.67
CA ALA A 193 7.43 16.00 4.22
C ALA A 193 7.78 14.93 5.27
N GLN A 194 8.84 15.12 6.07
CA GLN A 194 9.17 14.24 7.19
C GLN A 194 8.11 14.30 8.29
N ILE A 195 7.64 15.50 8.65
CA ILE A 195 6.56 15.68 9.63
C ILE A 195 5.25 15.08 9.11
N GLU A 196 4.92 15.26 7.83
CA GLU A 196 3.74 14.64 7.21
C GLU A 196 3.84 13.11 7.22
N ASN A 197 5.00 12.53 6.88
CA ASN A 197 5.20 11.07 6.94
C ASN A 197 5.12 10.52 8.37
N GLN A 198 5.61 11.26 9.38
CA GLN A 198 5.44 10.89 10.79
C GLN A 198 3.96 10.92 11.21
N LEU A 199 3.22 11.96 10.82
CA LEU A 199 1.78 12.07 11.10
C LEU A 199 0.96 10.98 10.39
N LEU A 200 1.29 10.68 9.14
CA LEU A 200 0.67 9.58 8.39
C LEU A 200 0.98 8.22 9.02
N LYS A 201 2.22 7.99 9.46
CA LYS A 201 2.60 6.78 10.21
C LYS A 201 1.75 6.63 11.48
N LEU A 202 1.70 7.66 12.34
CA LEU A 202 0.89 7.65 13.57
C LEU A 202 -0.60 7.42 13.29
N LYS A 203 -1.12 7.98 12.19
CA LYS A 203 -2.52 7.78 11.76
C LYS A 203 -2.79 6.36 11.28
N VAL A 204 -1.85 5.74 10.57
CA VAL A 204 -1.92 4.32 10.17
C VAL A 204 -1.83 3.42 11.39
N GLU A 205 -0.90 3.66 12.30
CA GLU A 205 -0.74 2.91 13.56
C GLU A 205 -2.00 3.01 14.43
N SER A 206 -2.56 4.21 14.62
CA SER A 206 -3.81 4.43 15.34
C SER A 206 -5.01 3.72 14.67
N SER A 207 -5.09 3.74 13.33
CA SER A 207 -6.16 3.01 12.60
C SER A 207 -5.98 1.49 12.67
N GLN A 208 -4.75 0.99 12.71
CA GLN A 208 -4.45 -0.44 12.86
C GLN A 208 -4.77 -0.91 14.28
N GLU A 209 -4.43 -0.13 15.31
CA GLU A 209 -4.76 -0.45 16.71
C GLU A 209 -6.27 -0.42 16.96
N ALA A 210 -7.01 0.55 16.40
CA ALA A 210 -8.47 0.57 16.47
C ALA A 210 -9.10 -0.68 15.83
N ASN A 211 -8.64 -1.08 14.64
CA ASN A 211 -9.09 -2.31 13.98
C ASN A 211 -8.71 -3.57 14.79
N ALA A 212 -7.54 -3.57 15.43
CA ALA A 212 -7.08 -4.67 16.27
C ALA A 212 -7.91 -4.80 17.56
N GLU A 213 -8.28 -3.70 18.22
CA GLU A 213 -9.15 -3.74 19.40
C GLU A 213 -10.58 -4.18 19.03
N VAL A 214 -11.14 -3.78 17.88
CA VAL A 214 -12.44 -4.31 17.42
C VAL A 214 -12.40 -5.84 17.27
N MET A 215 -11.31 -6.39 16.73
CA MET A 215 -11.11 -7.85 16.64
C MET A 215 -10.91 -8.49 18.03
N ARG A 216 -10.17 -7.85 18.94
CA ARG A 216 -10.03 -8.30 20.34
C ARG A 216 -11.37 -8.28 21.08
N GLU A 217 -12.18 -7.25 20.91
CA GLU A 217 -13.48 -7.09 21.56
C GLU A 217 -14.51 -8.08 21.01
N MET A 218 -14.55 -8.31 19.69
CA MET A 218 -15.38 -9.37 19.09
C MET A 218 -14.99 -10.75 19.64
N THR A 219 -13.68 -11.01 19.75
CA THR A 219 -13.16 -12.26 20.34
C THR A 219 -13.54 -12.38 21.82
N ARG A 220 -13.40 -11.30 22.59
CA ARG A 220 -13.77 -11.20 24.01
C ARG A 220 -15.26 -11.47 24.22
N LYS A 221 -16.13 -10.83 23.43
CA LYS A 221 -17.60 -11.04 23.43
C LYS A 221 -17.97 -12.49 23.10
N LEU A 222 -17.31 -13.09 22.10
CA LEU A 222 -17.57 -14.48 21.73
C LEU A 222 -17.18 -15.47 22.85
N TYR A 223 -16.02 -15.27 23.50
CA TYR A 223 -15.65 -16.08 24.67
C TYR A 223 -16.61 -15.89 25.85
N SER A 224 -17.00 -14.65 26.16
CA SER A 224 -17.99 -14.40 27.22
C SER A 224 -19.35 -15.06 26.94
N GLN A 225 -19.82 -15.04 25.70
CA GLN A 225 -21.06 -15.73 25.29
C GLN A 225 -20.96 -17.26 25.44
N PHE A 226 -19.81 -17.86 25.10
CA PHE A 226 -19.60 -19.29 25.32
C PHE A 226 -19.52 -19.65 26.82
N GLU A 227 -18.80 -18.86 27.62
CA GLU A 227 -18.70 -19.08 29.06
C GLU A 227 -20.06 -18.92 29.76
N GLU A 228 -20.84 -17.90 29.35
CA GLU A 228 -22.18 -17.65 29.85
C GLU A 228 -23.14 -18.79 29.51
N LYS A 229 -23.18 -19.23 28.25
CA LYS A 229 -24.03 -20.36 27.83
C LYS A 229 -23.66 -21.68 28.53
N MET A 230 -22.38 -21.92 28.77
CA MET A 230 -21.94 -23.07 29.58
C MET A 230 -22.47 -22.98 31.01
N ARG A 231 -22.36 -21.80 31.62
CA ARG A 231 -22.84 -21.50 32.98
C ARG A 231 -24.37 -21.64 33.11
N GLU A 232 -25.12 -21.23 32.09
CA GLU A 232 -26.58 -21.40 32.01
C GLU A 232 -26.99 -22.87 31.96
N GLU A 233 -26.37 -23.66 31.07
CA GLU A 233 -26.67 -25.10 30.97
C GLU A 233 -26.21 -25.88 32.21
N GLU A 234 -25.10 -25.50 32.86
CA GLU A 234 -24.72 -26.05 34.17
C GLU A 234 -25.76 -25.74 35.28
N GLN A 235 -26.23 -24.49 35.36
CA GLN A 235 -27.27 -24.09 36.31
C GLN A 235 -28.60 -24.81 36.04
N LYS A 236 -28.97 -24.97 34.76
CA LYS A 236 -30.16 -25.69 34.32
C LYS A 236 -30.09 -27.18 34.67
N HIS A 237 -29.00 -27.87 34.33
CA HIS A 237 -28.80 -29.27 34.75
C HIS A 237 -28.81 -29.44 36.27
N LYS A 238 -28.26 -28.47 37.03
CA LYS A 238 -28.35 -28.47 38.50
C LYS A 238 -29.78 -28.32 38.99
N ALA A 239 -30.56 -27.38 38.44
CA ALA A 239 -31.96 -27.18 38.79
C ALA A 239 -32.85 -28.38 38.42
N GLU A 240 -32.64 -28.98 37.25
CA GLU A 240 -33.31 -30.21 36.82
C GLU A 240 -32.99 -31.37 37.80
N LYS A 241 -31.74 -31.52 38.23
CA LYS A 241 -31.33 -32.51 39.23
C LYS A 241 -31.98 -32.26 40.60
N GLU A 242 -32.02 -31.01 41.06
CA GLU A 242 -32.65 -30.65 42.35
C GLU A 242 -34.17 -30.90 42.32
N MET A 243 -34.84 -30.58 41.20
CA MET A 243 -36.27 -30.85 40.99
C MET A 243 -36.58 -32.36 40.95
N LEU A 244 -35.77 -33.17 40.24
CA LEU A 244 -35.93 -34.63 40.21
C LEU A 244 -35.67 -35.26 41.58
N LEU A 245 -34.71 -34.73 42.36
CA LEU A 245 -34.49 -35.15 43.74
C LEU A 245 -35.68 -34.79 44.65
N GLU A 246 -36.27 -33.61 44.51
CA GLU A 246 -37.45 -33.24 45.30
C GLU A 246 -38.66 -34.14 44.97
N GLU A 247 -38.91 -34.43 43.69
CA GLU A 247 -40.02 -35.30 43.29
C GLU A 247 -39.80 -36.76 43.71
N THR A 248 -38.56 -37.27 43.62
CA THR A 248 -38.19 -38.57 44.19
C THR A 248 -38.50 -38.62 45.69
N ASN A 249 -38.21 -37.54 46.43
CA ASN A 249 -38.53 -37.42 47.85
C ASN A 249 -40.04 -37.29 48.13
N ARG A 250 -40.85 -36.72 47.22
CA ARG A 250 -42.32 -36.74 47.34
C ARG A 250 -42.87 -38.15 47.19
N LEU A 251 -42.45 -38.88 46.15
CA LEU A 251 -42.88 -40.24 45.88
C LEU A 251 -42.48 -41.20 47.02
N LEU A 252 -41.27 -41.06 47.55
CA LEU A 252 -40.78 -41.87 48.69
C LEU A 252 -41.66 -41.63 49.94
N LYS A 253 -41.99 -40.38 50.28
CA LYS A 253 -42.90 -40.05 51.39
C LYS A 253 -44.33 -40.60 51.16
N ALA A 254 -44.84 -40.52 49.94
CA ALA A 254 -46.15 -41.08 49.60
C ALA A 254 -46.19 -42.61 49.76
N ILE A 255 -45.11 -43.30 49.40
CA ILE A 255 -44.94 -44.76 49.62
C ILE A 255 -44.84 -45.07 51.11
N GLU A 256 -44.07 -44.31 51.89
CA GLU A 256 -44.03 -44.47 53.35
C GLU A 256 -45.41 -44.30 54.01
N GLU A 257 -46.18 -43.30 53.60
CA GLU A 257 -47.53 -43.08 54.10
C GLU A 257 -48.50 -44.19 53.69
N ALA A 258 -48.39 -44.69 52.45
CA ALA A 258 -49.17 -45.83 51.98
C ALA A 258 -48.84 -47.09 52.79
N ASN A 259 -47.56 -47.36 53.06
CA ASN A 259 -47.12 -48.49 53.88
C ASN A 259 -47.60 -48.37 55.33
N LYS A 260 -47.55 -47.18 55.94
CA LYS A 260 -48.10 -46.92 57.28
C LYS A 260 -49.62 -47.18 57.33
N LYS A 261 -50.37 -46.74 56.31
CA LYS A 261 -51.82 -46.99 56.18
C LYS A 261 -52.12 -48.49 55.98
N MET A 262 -51.34 -49.15 55.11
CA MET A 262 -51.42 -50.60 54.86
C MET A 262 -51.22 -51.41 56.14
N GLN A 263 -50.17 -51.12 56.92
CA GLN A 263 -49.88 -51.80 58.18
C GLN A 263 -51.04 -51.66 59.20
N ILE A 264 -51.66 -50.49 59.32
CA ILE A 264 -52.82 -50.26 60.19
C ILE A 264 -54.04 -51.07 59.71
N THR A 265 -54.28 -51.15 58.39
CA THR A 265 -55.35 -51.99 57.86
C THR A 265 -55.07 -53.48 58.03
N GLU A 266 -53.82 -53.90 57.91
CA GLU A 266 -53.37 -55.28 58.10
C GLU A 266 -53.56 -55.74 59.54
N THR A 267 -53.17 -54.95 60.55
CA THR A 267 -53.45 -55.27 61.96
C THR A 267 -54.96 -55.35 62.23
N SER A 268 -55.77 -54.47 61.63
CA SER A 268 -57.24 -54.53 61.78
C SER A 268 -57.91 -55.67 60.98
N ILE A 269 -57.21 -56.30 60.04
CA ILE A 269 -57.63 -57.55 59.39
C ILE A 269 -57.25 -58.72 60.29
N GLN A 270 -56.01 -58.77 60.81
CA GLN A 270 -55.56 -59.80 61.74
C GLN A 270 -56.41 -59.88 63.03
N GLU A 271 -56.90 -58.75 63.55
CA GLU A 271 -57.87 -58.69 64.65
C GLU A 271 -59.22 -59.33 64.28
N LYS A 272 -59.70 -59.13 63.05
CA LYS A 272 -60.96 -59.70 62.56
C LYS A 272 -60.81 -61.19 62.28
N ASP A 273 -59.69 -61.62 61.72
CA ASP A 273 -59.40 -63.04 61.45
C ASP A 273 -59.26 -63.82 62.76
N GLN A 274 -58.65 -63.23 63.79
CA GLN A 274 -58.69 -63.78 65.16
C GLN A 274 -60.13 -63.94 65.67
N ARG A 275 -60.98 -62.91 65.48
CA ARG A 275 -62.38 -62.96 65.92
C ARG A 275 -63.24 -63.93 65.11
N ILE A 276 -62.98 -64.10 63.82
CA ILE A 276 -63.60 -65.14 62.98
C ILE A 276 -63.19 -66.51 63.53
N GLY A 277 -61.90 -66.74 63.76
CA GLY A 277 -61.40 -67.98 64.36
C GLY A 277 -61.90 -68.25 65.79
N GLU A 278 -62.38 -67.26 66.54
CA GLU A 278 -63.12 -67.47 67.80
C GLU A 278 -64.57 -67.92 67.56
N LEU A 279 -65.24 -67.35 66.55
CA LEU A 279 -66.61 -67.69 66.17
C LEU A 279 -66.67 -69.09 65.54
N ASP A 280 -65.73 -69.47 64.69
CA ASP A 280 -65.65 -70.80 64.09
C ASP A 280 -65.51 -71.88 65.17
N ARG A 281 -64.65 -71.67 66.18
CA ARG A 281 -64.50 -72.55 67.35
C ARG A 281 -65.71 -72.53 68.31
N LEU A 282 -66.63 -71.58 68.18
CA LEU A 282 -67.93 -71.62 68.85
C LEU A 282 -68.96 -72.40 68.04
N ILE A 283 -68.99 -72.18 66.72
CA ILE A 283 -69.83 -72.90 65.76
C ILE A 283 -69.52 -74.40 65.81
N GLU A 284 -68.24 -74.79 65.77
CA GLU A 284 -67.78 -76.18 65.88
C GLU A 284 -68.37 -76.88 67.12
N ARG A 285 -68.27 -76.27 68.32
CA ARG A 285 -68.88 -76.81 69.54
C ARG A 285 -70.42 -76.87 69.48
N MET A 286 -71.06 -75.86 68.89
CA MET A 286 -72.53 -75.87 68.71
C MET A 286 -72.98 -76.94 67.70
N GLU A 287 -72.16 -77.25 66.70
CA GLU A 287 -72.39 -78.36 65.77
C GLU A 287 -72.14 -79.71 66.45
N GLU A 288 -71.08 -79.87 67.25
CA GLU A 288 -70.87 -81.06 68.07
C GLU A 288 -72.07 -81.32 69.00
N GLU A 289 -72.55 -80.29 69.69
CA GLU A 289 -73.74 -80.35 70.55
C GLU A 289 -75.00 -80.70 69.74
N ARG A 290 -75.22 -80.06 68.57
CA ARG A 290 -76.32 -80.42 67.65
C ARG A 290 -76.27 -81.89 67.25
N HIS A 291 -75.10 -82.41 66.85
CA HIS A 291 -74.96 -83.82 66.47
C HIS A 291 -75.15 -84.78 67.64
N GLN A 292 -74.85 -84.37 68.88
CA GLN A 292 -75.15 -85.15 70.09
C GLN A 292 -76.65 -85.17 70.39
N LEU A 293 -77.31 -84.00 70.37
CA LEU A 293 -78.75 -83.85 70.57
C LEU A 293 -79.55 -84.58 69.48
N GLN A 294 -79.09 -84.55 68.22
CA GLN A 294 -79.77 -85.24 67.12
C GLN A 294 -79.66 -86.76 67.23
N LYS A 295 -78.53 -87.32 67.69
CA LYS A 295 -78.43 -88.75 68.03
C LYS A 295 -79.35 -89.15 69.20
N GLN A 296 -79.55 -88.26 70.17
CA GLN A 296 -80.52 -88.48 71.26
C GLN A 296 -81.97 -88.40 70.74
N LEU A 297 -82.27 -87.48 69.82
CA LEU A 297 -83.56 -87.40 69.14
C LEU A 297 -83.84 -88.69 68.35
N GLU A 298 -82.92 -89.13 67.50
CA GLU A 298 -83.03 -90.37 66.71
C GLU A 298 -83.24 -91.60 67.62
N LEU A 299 -82.54 -91.68 68.76
CA LEU A 299 -82.74 -92.75 69.75
C LEU A 299 -84.14 -92.70 70.39
N ASN A 300 -84.65 -91.51 70.71
CA ASN A 300 -86.00 -91.32 71.26
C ASN A 300 -87.08 -91.57 70.19
N GLU A 301 -86.85 -91.20 68.93
CA GLU A 301 -87.73 -91.49 67.81
C GLU A 301 -87.76 -93.00 67.49
N LEU A 302 -86.65 -93.73 67.66
CA LEU A 302 -86.62 -95.18 67.58
C LEU A 302 -87.47 -95.83 68.70
N GLN A 303 -87.44 -95.28 69.91
CA GLN A 303 -88.27 -95.72 71.03
C GLN A 303 -89.76 -95.38 70.83
N ILE A 304 -90.07 -94.20 70.27
CA ILE A 304 -91.44 -93.74 70.03
C ILE A 304 -92.06 -94.46 68.82
N SER A 305 -91.30 -94.72 67.75
CA SER A 305 -91.77 -95.49 66.58
C SER A 305 -91.97 -96.97 66.90
N GLY A 306 -91.19 -97.52 67.86
CA GLY A 306 -91.49 -98.81 68.48
C GLY A 306 -92.74 -98.82 69.39
N ALA A 307 -93.34 -97.66 69.67
CA ALA A 307 -94.44 -97.49 70.62
C ALA A 307 -95.70 -96.81 70.05
N LYS A 308 -95.72 -96.40 68.78
CA LYS A 308 -96.86 -95.70 68.15
C LYS A 308 -97.14 -96.11 66.71
N SER A 309 -98.10 -97.02 66.58
CA SER A 309 -99.15 -96.86 65.56
C SER A 309 -100.07 -95.68 65.92
N GLU A 310 -100.82 -95.17 64.94
CA GLU A 310 -101.90 -94.15 65.09
C GLU A 310 -101.44 -92.72 65.48
N SER A 311 -102.09 -91.63 65.05
CA SER A 311 -102.97 -91.35 63.88
C SER A 311 -103.17 -89.82 63.70
N SER A 312 -103.64 -89.39 62.52
CA SER A 312 -104.35 -88.12 62.21
C SER A 312 -103.86 -86.76 62.76
N SER A 313 -103.27 -85.90 61.92
CA SER A 313 -103.15 -84.43 62.18
C SER A 313 -102.91 -83.50 60.95
N ASP A 314 -103.31 -83.90 59.74
CA ASP A 314 -102.94 -83.15 58.51
C ASP A 314 -103.53 -81.73 58.35
N SER A 315 -104.61 -81.39 59.06
CA SER A 315 -105.31 -80.10 58.84
C SER A 315 -104.57 -78.89 59.44
N GLU A 316 -104.04 -78.99 60.65
CA GLU A 316 -103.25 -77.90 61.26
C GLU A 316 -101.86 -77.83 60.62
N ARG A 317 -101.32 -78.99 60.21
CA ARG A 317 -100.04 -79.11 59.51
C ARG A 317 -100.08 -78.44 58.14
N SER A 318 -101.15 -78.59 57.35
CA SER A 318 -101.28 -77.91 56.06
C SER A 318 -101.43 -76.40 56.24
N GLN A 319 -102.18 -75.95 57.24
CA GLN A 319 -102.40 -74.52 57.52
C GLN A 319 -101.11 -73.82 57.96
N HIS A 320 -100.32 -74.42 58.86
CA HIS A 320 -99.00 -73.92 59.24
C HIS A 320 -98.01 -73.93 58.06
N LEU A 321 -98.05 -74.96 57.19
CA LEU A 321 -97.24 -74.98 55.96
C LEU A 321 -97.65 -73.89 54.96
N GLU A 322 -98.94 -73.55 54.87
CA GLU A 322 -99.43 -72.47 54.03
C GLU A 322 -99.06 -71.08 54.56
N GLU A 323 -99.10 -70.85 55.88
CA GLU A 323 -98.59 -69.63 56.52
C GLU A 323 -97.07 -69.46 56.31
N VAL A 324 -96.28 -70.53 56.51
CA VAL A 324 -94.84 -70.52 56.21
C VAL A 324 -94.59 -70.25 54.73
N ALA A 325 -95.37 -70.87 53.82
CA ALA A 325 -95.26 -70.60 52.39
C ALA A 325 -95.68 -69.15 52.04
N ALA A 326 -96.66 -68.56 52.73
CA ALA A 326 -97.02 -67.15 52.56
C ALA A 326 -95.89 -66.22 53.01
N SER A 327 -95.33 -66.45 54.20
CA SER A 327 -94.19 -65.69 54.73
C SER A 327 -92.94 -65.79 53.83
N LEU A 328 -92.66 -66.98 53.28
CA LEU A 328 -91.57 -67.15 52.31
C LEU A 328 -91.85 -66.42 50.99
N ARG A 329 -93.08 -66.45 50.47
CA ARG A 329 -93.48 -65.69 49.27
C ARG A 329 -93.35 -64.18 49.48
N GLU A 330 -93.71 -63.66 50.65
CA GLU A 330 -93.52 -62.26 51.01
C GLU A 330 -92.04 -61.89 51.17
N ARG A 331 -91.22 -62.75 51.79
CA ARG A 331 -89.78 -62.53 51.91
C ARG A 331 -89.05 -62.58 50.57
N ILE A 332 -89.47 -63.46 49.66
CA ILE A 332 -88.98 -63.49 48.27
C ILE A 332 -89.34 -62.18 47.56
N LYS A 333 -90.61 -61.74 47.64
CA LYS A 333 -91.03 -60.45 47.07
C LYS A 333 -90.20 -59.28 47.62
N HIS A 334 -89.94 -59.22 48.93
CA HIS A 334 -89.08 -58.18 49.51
C HIS A 334 -87.62 -58.25 49.02
N LEU A 335 -87.09 -59.44 48.76
CA LEU A 335 -85.78 -59.61 48.13
C LEU A 335 -85.81 -59.13 46.67
N ASP A 336 -86.85 -59.46 45.91
CA ASP A 336 -87.03 -58.99 44.52
C ASP A 336 -87.20 -57.46 44.44
N ASP A 337 -87.99 -56.85 45.34
CA ASP A 337 -88.14 -55.40 45.46
C ASP A 337 -86.80 -54.72 45.78
N MET A 338 -86.00 -55.28 46.71
CA MET A 338 -84.64 -54.79 47.00
C MET A 338 -83.69 -54.98 45.80
N VAL A 339 -83.74 -56.12 45.11
CA VAL A 339 -82.95 -56.39 43.90
C VAL A 339 -83.30 -55.39 42.80
N HIS A 340 -84.58 -55.10 42.56
CA HIS A 340 -85.02 -54.08 41.61
C HIS A 340 -84.57 -52.67 42.02
N CYS A 341 -84.55 -52.33 43.32
CA CYS A 341 -84.00 -51.06 43.79
C CYS A 341 -82.49 -50.93 43.51
N GLN A 342 -81.72 -52.01 43.73
CA GLN A 342 -80.29 -52.02 43.40
C GLN A 342 -80.06 -52.01 41.88
N GLN A 343 -80.81 -52.79 41.09
CA GLN A 343 -80.76 -52.76 39.62
C GLN A 343 -81.05 -51.36 39.07
N LYS A 344 -82.04 -50.65 39.62
CA LYS A 344 -82.36 -49.28 39.23
C LYS A 344 -81.22 -48.31 39.56
N LYS A 345 -80.56 -48.47 40.71
CA LYS A 345 -79.36 -47.69 41.07
C LYS A 345 -78.18 -47.98 40.13
N VAL A 346 -77.90 -49.25 39.85
CA VAL A 346 -76.84 -49.68 38.90
C VAL A 346 -77.12 -49.13 37.50
N LYS A 347 -78.36 -49.23 37.01
CA LYS A 347 -78.75 -48.65 35.72
C LYS A 347 -78.47 -47.14 35.67
N HIS A 348 -78.81 -46.39 36.72
CA HIS A 348 -78.58 -44.95 36.74
C HIS A 348 -77.08 -44.59 36.77
N MET A 349 -76.27 -45.37 37.48
CA MET A 349 -74.80 -45.23 37.43
C MET A 349 -74.23 -45.55 36.05
N VAL A 350 -74.80 -46.50 35.31
CA VAL A 350 -74.42 -46.79 33.91
C VAL A 350 -74.81 -45.63 32.98
N GLU A 351 -76.02 -45.08 33.13
CA GLU A 351 -76.47 -43.89 32.38
C GLU A 351 -75.56 -42.67 32.62
N GLU A 352 -75.12 -42.46 33.87
CA GLU A 352 -74.17 -41.41 34.23
C GLU A 352 -72.77 -41.67 33.63
N ILE A 353 -72.26 -42.90 33.72
CA ILE A 353 -70.98 -43.30 33.09
C ILE A 353 -71.03 -43.11 31.57
N GLU A 354 -72.12 -43.45 30.89
CA GLU A 354 -72.27 -43.22 29.45
C GLU A 354 -72.31 -41.73 29.10
N MET A 355 -72.97 -40.91 29.91
CA MET A 355 -73.00 -39.45 29.76
C MET A 355 -71.62 -38.81 29.98
N LEU A 356 -70.86 -39.29 30.95
CA LEU A 356 -69.46 -38.89 31.17
C LEU A 356 -68.55 -39.34 30.03
N ARG A 357 -68.70 -40.57 29.53
CA ARG A 357 -67.91 -41.08 28.39
C ARG A 357 -68.19 -40.33 27.07
N LYS A 358 -69.41 -39.78 26.88
CA LYS A 358 -69.71 -38.86 25.77
C LYS A 358 -68.95 -37.54 25.92
N LYS A 359 -69.01 -36.90 27.09
CA LYS A 359 -68.26 -35.67 27.41
C LYS A 359 -66.74 -35.84 27.26
N VAL A 360 -66.18 -36.99 27.62
CA VAL A 360 -64.76 -37.29 27.40
C VAL A 360 -64.44 -37.29 25.90
N LYS A 361 -65.23 -37.99 25.07
CA LYS A 361 -65.05 -37.99 23.60
C LYS A 361 -65.20 -36.61 22.95
N GLU A 362 -66.13 -35.79 23.43
CA GLU A 362 -66.27 -34.39 23.01
C GLU A 362 -65.01 -33.58 23.32
N LYS A 363 -64.36 -33.84 24.46
CA LYS A 363 -63.09 -33.20 24.83
C LYS A 363 -61.88 -33.77 24.08
N GLU A 364 -61.84 -35.07 23.79
CA GLU A 364 -60.83 -35.69 22.92
C GLU A 364 -60.84 -35.06 21.53
N LEU A 365 -62.03 -34.91 20.92
CA LEU A 365 -62.18 -34.23 19.62
C LEU A 365 -61.77 -32.75 19.66
N PHE A 366 -62.08 -32.03 20.74
CA PHE A 366 -61.64 -30.64 20.92
C PHE A 366 -60.12 -30.52 21.11
N ILE A 367 -59.49 -31.47 21.80
CA ILE A 367 -58.02 -31.53 21.95
C ILE A 367 -57.38 -31.77 20.58
N ILE A 368 -57.92 -32.66 19.75
CA ILE A 368 -57.42 -32.87 18.37
C ILE A 368 -57.51 -31.58 17.55
N GLN A 369 -58.64 -30.87 17.58
CA GLN A 369 -58.81 -29.58 16.89
C GLN A 369 -57.82 -28.50 17.36
N LEU A 370 -57.48 -28.48 18.65
CA LEU A 370 -56.45 -27.59 19.18
C LEU A 370 -55.04 -28.00 18.73
N LEU A 371 -54.73 -29.30 18.69
CA LEU A 371 -53.44 -29.81 18.20
C LEU A 371 -53.26 -29.50 16.71
N ASP A 372 -54.28 -29.73 15.88
CA ASP A 372 -54.26 -29.36 14.46
C ASP A 372 -53.99 -27.86 14.26
N LYS A 373 -54.61 -27.00 15.10
CA LYS A 373 -54.39 -25.54 15.04
C LYS A 373 -53.02 -25.12 15.57
N ILE A 374 -52.47 -25.81 16.58
CA ILE A 374 -51.10 -25.61 17.05
C ILE A 374 -50.13 -25.97 15.92
N SER A 375 -50.23 -27.15 15.32
CA SER A 375 -49.33 -27.58 14.23
C SER A 375 -49.40 -26.67 12.99
N PHE A 376 -50.58 -26.11 12.68
CA PHE A 376 -50.68 -25.06 11.66
C PHE A 376 -49.88 -23.81 12.03
N LEU A 377 -50.04 -23.30 13.26
CA LEU A 377 -49.35 -22.09 13.74
C LEU A 377 -47.84 -22.32 13.91
N GLU A 378 -47.42 -23.53 14.27
CA GLU A 378 -46.00 -23.92 14.31
C GLU A 378 -45.37 -23.91 12.91
N CYS A 379 -46.10 -24.35 11.88
CA CYS A 379 -45.67 -24.26 10.49
C CYS A 379 -45.60 -22.80 10.00
N GLU A 380 -46.61 -21.97 10.32
CA GLU A 380 -46.63 -20.55 9.96
C GLU A 380 -45.50 -19.76 10.65
N ASN A 381 -45.30 -19.97 11.96
CA ASN A 381 -44.17 -19.40 12.70
C ASN A 381 -42.82 -19.87 12.14
N LYS A 382 -42.70 -21.13 11.74
CA LYS A 382 -41.47 -21.63 11.12
C LYS A 382 -41.22 -21.00 9.75
N GLU A 383 -42.23 -20.86 8.90
CA GLU A 383 -42.08 -20.18 7.61
C GLU A 383 -41.69 -18.70 7.79
N LEU A 384 -42.19 -18.04 8.85
CA LEU A 384 -41.78 -16.69 9.22
C LEU A 384 -40.33 -16.63 9.76
N GLN A 385 -39.90 -17.63 10.54
CA GLN A 385 -38.51 -17.74 11.00
C GLN A 385 -37.55 -18.02 9.83
N ASP A 386 -37.86 -18.99 8.96
CA ASP A 386 -37.07 -19.31 7.77
C ASP A 386 -36.93 -18.07 6.84
N LYS A 387 -37.98 -17.23 6.74
CA LYS A 387 -37.93 -15.93 6.05
C LYS A 387 -37.08 -14.88 6.77
N LEU A 388 -37.15 -14.79 8.10
CA LEU A 388 -36.32 -13.89 8.90
C LEU A 388 -34.85 -14.26 8.76
N ASP A 389 -34.52 -15.55 8.88
CA ASP A 389 -33.15 -16.07 8.75
C ASP A 389 -32.61 -15.85 7.33
N TYR A 390 -33.42 -16.09 6.29
CA TYR A 390 -33.07 -15.76 4.91
C TYR A 390 -32.82 -14.24 4.72
N LEU A 391 -33.64 -13.37 5.31
CA LEU A 391 -33.41 -11.93 5.24
C LEU A 391 -32.12 -11.54 5.99
N MET A 392 -31.89 -12.10 7.18
CA MET A 392 -30.69 -11.86 7.99
C MET A 392 -29.40 -12.33 7.30
N GLU A 393 -29.41 -13.47 6.60
CA GLU A 393 -28.27 -13.96 5.82
C GLU A 393 -28.01 -13.12 4.56
N ASN A 394 -29.06 -12.54 3.96
CA ASN A 394 -28.96 -11.68 2.78
C ASN A 394 -28.80 -10.18 3.07
N GLN A 395 -28.78 -9.74 4.34
CA GLN A 395 -28.45 -8.36 4.69
C GLN A 395 -26.96 -8.08 4.39
N PRO A 396 -26.61 -7.15 3.49
CA PRO A 396 -25.23 -6.69 3.39
C PRO A 396 -24.84 -5.99 4.70
N LYS A 397 -23.62 -6.21 5.18
CA LYS A 397 -23.09 -5.54 6.38
C LYS A 397 -22.76 -4.07 6.11
N THR A 398 -23.80 -3.25 5.93
CA THR A 398 -23.67 -1.81 5.76
C THR A 398 -23.34 -1.16 7.10
N ASN A 399 -22.08 -0.76 7.29
CA ASN A 399 -21.69 0.18 8.35
C ASN A 399 -22.36 1.53 8.08
N ILE A 400 -23.54 1.74 8.67
CA ILE A 400 -24.23 3.03 8.71
C ILE A 400 -24.66 3.25 10.17
N GLU A 401 -24.13 4.31 10.77
CA GLU A 401 -24.58 4.82 12.08
C GLU A 401 -25.96 5.47 11.91
N THR A 402 -27.01 4.67 11.78
CA THR A 402 -28.39 5.17 11.93
C THR A 402 -28.59 5.61 13.36
N ARG A 403 -28.51 6.92 13.59
CA ARG A 403 -28.72 7.59 14.88
C ARG A 403 -29.90 6.97 15.63
N ASP A 404 -29.61 6.45 16.81
CA ASP A 404 -30.62 5.92 17.72
C ASP A 404 -31.66 6.99 18.02
N THR A 405 -32.90 6.74 17.61
CA THR A 405 -34.05 7.61 17.87
C THR A 405 -34.87 6.92 18.94
N GLY A 406 -34.35 6.93 20.16
CA GLY A 406 -34.89 6.20 21.30
C GLY A 406 -36.37 6.50 21.54
N VAL A 407 -37.21 5.51 21.28
CA VAL A 407 -38.58 5.43 21.80
C VAL A 407 -38.58 4.34 22.86
N GLU A 408 -38.09 4.72 24.04
CA GLU A 408 -38.02 3.89 25.24
C GLU A 408 -39.44 3.63 25.77
N CYS A 409 -40.11 2.62 25.21
CA CYS A 409 -41.44 2.18 25.63
C CYS A 409 -41.37 1.35 26.91
N ASP A 410 -41.13 2.03 28.02
CA ASP A 410 -41.12 1.47 29.36
C ASP A 410 -42.52 0.97 29.77
N LEU A 411 -42.75 -0.35 29.76
CA LEU A 411 -44.01 -0.99 30.16
C LEU A 411 -43.78 -2.42 30.68
N PRO A 412 -43.98 -2.70 31.98
CA PRO A 412 -43.53 -3.96 32.59
C PRO A 412 -44.54 -5.11 32.42
N TYR A 413 -44.11 -6.22 31.82
CA TYR A 413 -44.87 -7.48 31.81
C TYR A 413 -44.16 -8.62 32.53
N ARG A 414 -44.55 -8.81 33.78
CA ARG A 414 -44.21 -9.96 34.61
C ARG A 414 -45.19 -11.10 34.31
N PHE A 415 -44.80 -12.08 33.49
CA PHE A 415 -45.49 -13.38 33.43
C PHE A 415 -44.51 -14.55 33.30
N ILE A 416 -44.86 -15.67 33.94
CA ILE A 416 -43.97 -16.81 34.14
C ILE A 416 -44.12 -17.78 32.96
N PHE A 417 -43.07 -17.89 32.14
CA PHE A 417 -42.93 -19.01 31.21
C PHE A 417 -42.37 -20.24 31.93
N ASN A 418 -43.27 -21.04 32.51
CA ASN A 418 -42.94 -22.42 32.90
C ASN A 418 -42.72 -23.24 31.62
N SER A 419 -41.47 -23.30 31.16
CA SER A 419 -41.06 -24.18 30.06
C SER A 419 -41.01 -25.63 30.55
N CYS A 420 -42.19 -26.24 30.70
CA CYS A 420 -42.32 -27.68 30.87
C CYS A 420 -41.95 -28.36 29.55
N VAL A 421 -40.64 -28.56 29.32
CA VAL A 421 -40.11 -29.33 28.20
C VAL A 421 -40.49 -30.79 28.38
N LEU A 422 -41.70 -31.12 27.93
CA LEU A 422 -42.22 -32.48 27.83
C LEU A 422 -41.45 -33.23 26.73
N LYS A 423 -40.23 -33.68 27.07
CA LYS A 423 -39.55 -34.78 26.39
C LYS A 423 -40.37 -36.06 26.58
N ILE A 424 -41.46 -36.18 25.83
CA ILE A 424 -42.13 -37.45 25.61
C ILE A 424 -41.19 -38.25 24.72
N SER A 425 -40.35 -39.08 25.35
CA SER A 425 -39.56 -40.10 24.67
C SER A 425 -40.51 -41.11 24.04
N PHE A 426 -40.98 -40.84 22.82
CA PHE A 426 -41.63 -41.84 21.98
C PHE A 426 -40.59 -42.90 21.60
N GLU A 427 -40.47 -43.91 22.46
CA GLU A 427 -39.68 -45.10 22.20
C GLU A 427 -40.22 -45.78 20.94
N THR A 428 -39.42 -45.76 19.87
CA THR A 428 -39.85 -46.13 18.52
C THR A 428 -40.06 -47.64 18.37
N ARG A 429 -41.14 -48.16 18.95
CA ARG A 429 -41.68 -49.47 18.56
C ARG A 429 -42.06 -49.40 17.09
N VAL A 430 -41.26 -50.06 16.26
CA VAL A 430 -41.55 -50.28 14.84
C VAL A 430 -42.80 -51.15 14.75
N VAL A 431 -43.97 -50.51 14.68
CA VAL A 431 -45.23 -51.19 14.36
C VAL A 431 -45.20 -51.49 12.87
N GLN A 432 -44.90 -52.75 12.58
CA GLN A 432 -44.98 -53.35 11.26
C GLN A 432 -46.37 -53.05 10.62
N PRO A 433 -46.43 -52.45 9.42
CA PRO A 433 -47.71 -52.19 8.75
C PRO A 433 -48.31 -53.52 8.24
N CYS A 434 -49.26 -54.07 8.99
CA CYS A 434 -50.03 -55.24 8.58
C CYS A 434 -51.10 -54.86 7.53
N ASP A 435 -51.30 -55.72 6.53
CA ASP A 435 -52.10 -55.41 5.34
C ASP A 435 -53.58 -55.14 5.62
N VAL A 436 -54.08 -54.00 5.15
CA VAL A 436 -55.50 -53.61 5.21
C VAL A 436 -56.30 -54.40 4.15
N ASN A 437 -56.64 -55.65 4.49
CA ASN A 437 -57.49 -56.51 3.68
C ASN A 437 -58.96 -56.04 3.74
N LEU A 438 -59.37 -55.20 2.79
CA LEU A 438 -60.73 -54.67 2.70
C LEU A 438 -61.74 -55.68 2.13
N GLY A 439 -62.08 -56.69 2.94
CA GLY A 439 -63.11 -57.69 2.63
C GLY A 439 -64.53 -57.10 2.56
N HIS A 440 -65.31 -57.48 1.55
CA HIS A 440 -66.68 -57.02 1.35
C HIS A 440 -67.71 -57.80 2.21
N ASN A 441 -68.73 -57.10 2.72
CA ASN A 441 -70.18 -57.42 2.66
C ASN A 441 -70.96 -56.37 3.49
N ILE A 442 -71.79 -55.50 2.89
CA ILE A 442 -73.24 -55.68 2.64
C ILE A 442 -74.06 -55.85 3.93
N GLY A 443 -74.86 -54.83 4.31
CA GLY A 443 -75.64 -54.80 5.57
C GLY A 443 -76.61 -53.62 5.72
N VAL A 444 -77.68 -53.62 4.91
CA VAL A 444 -78.84 -52.70 4.86
C VAL A 444 -79.36 -52.16 6.22
N PHE A 445 -79.67 -50.85 6.33
CA PHE A 445 -81.01 -50.35 6.75
C PHE A 445 -81.26 -48.85 6.42
N MET A 446 -82.52 -48.40 6.53
CA MET A 446 -83.02 -47.12 6.00
C MET A 446 -83.34 -46.02 7.02
N SER A 447 -83.09 -44.78 6.59
CA SER A 447 -83.96 -43.58 6.70
C SER A 447 -84.66 -43.22 8.02
N SER A 448 -84.43 -41.99 8.47
CA SER A 448 -85.47 -41.11 9.03
C SER A 448 -85.13 -39.63 8.78
N ARG A 449 -86.16 -38.79 8.69
CA ARG A 449 -86.07 -37.35 8.39
C ARG A 449 -86.13 -36.53 9.69
N LEU A 450 -85.69 -35.26 9.64
CA LEU A 450 -86.52 -34.06 9.92
C LEU A 450 -85.73 -32.75 9.75
N SER A 451 -86.36 -31.81 9.02
CA SER A 451 -86.36 -30.32 9.13
C SER A 451 -85.52 -29.68 10.25
N GLY A 452 -84.69 -28.66 10.01
CA GLY A 452 -85.03 -27.28 9.60
C GLY A 452 -84.48 -26.30 10.68
N GLU A 453 -84.15 -25.02 10.47
CA GLU A 453 -84.30 -24.12 9.33
C GLU A 453 -83.13 -23.12 9.16
N GLN A 454 -82.93 -22.67 7.91
CA GLN A 454 -82.59 -21.32 7.42
C GLN A 454 -81.87 -20.27 8.30
N SER A 455 -80.67 -19.87 7.88
CA SER A 455 -80.20 -18.49 7.53
C SER A 455 -78.66 -18.53 7.42
N GLY A 456 -77.97 -18.24 6.31
CA GLY A 456 -78.01 -17.05 5.46
C GLY A 456 -76.73 -16.22 5.74
N SER A 457 -75.96 -15.67 4.79
CA SER A 457 -76.04 -15.61 3.33
C SER A 457 -74.67 -15.18 2.73
N SER A 458 -74.56 -15.16 1.39
CA SER A 458 -73.73 -14.21 0.61
C SER A 458 -72.21 -14.44 0.40
N HIS A 459 -71.91 -15.06 -0.76
CA HIS A 459 -70.82 -14.72 -1.71
C HIS A 459 -69.33 -14.88 -1.29
N GLY A 460 -68.38 -15.12 -2.21
CA GLY A 460 -68.46 -15.11 -3.68
C GLY A 460 -67.52 -16.10 -4.39
N SER A 461 -67.59 -16.12 -5.73
CA SER A 461 -67.10 -17.20 -6.59
C SER A 461 -65.66 -17.05 -7.09
N SER A 462 -65.08 -18.16 -7.55
CA SER A 462 -64.13 -18.18 -8.68
C SER A 462 -64.22 -19.50 -9.45
N LEU A 463 -63.98 -19.46 -10.76
CA LEU A 463 -64.32 -20.54 -11.70
C LEU A 463 -63.16 -21.51 -11.97
N SER A 464 -63.54 -22.69 -12.45
CA SER A 464 -62.65 -23.74 -12.92
C SER A 464 -62.07 -23.46 -14.31
N ARG A 465 -60.86 -23.99 -14.57
CA ARG A 465 -60.53 -24.57 -15.89
C ARG A 465 -59.25 -25.43 -15.88
N SER A 466 -59.38 -26.65 -16.35
CA SER A 466 -58.36 -27.36 -17.13
C SER A 466 -59.04 -28.38 -18.05
N PRO A 467 -58.47 -28.70 -19.23
CA PRO A 467 -59.29 -29.11 -20.38
C PRO A 467 -59.48 -30.62 -20.50
N GLY A 468 -60.66 -31.03 -20.99
CA GLY A 468 -60.89 -32.40 -21.43
C GLY A 468 -60.16 -32.68 -22.74
N GLY A 469 -59.11 -33.50 -22.69
CA GLY A 469 -58.45 -34.02 -23.88
C GLY A 469 -59.24 -35.19 -24.48
N SER A 470 -59.62 -35.07 -25.75
CA SER A 470 -60.30 -36.13 -26.50
C SER A 470 -59.31 -37.26 -26.87
N GLY A 471 -59.29 -38.34 -26.10
CA GLY A 471 -58.54 -39.56 -26.39
C GLY A 471 -59.48 -40.71 -26.76
N SER A 472 -59.24 -41.37 -27.90
CA SER A 472 -59.94 -42.58 -28.30
C SER A 472 -59.73 -43.72 -27.30
N PRO A 473 -60.67 -44.68 -27.14
CA PRO A 473 -60.49 -45.82 -26.25
C PRO A 473 -59.30 -46.67 -26.72
N VAL A 474 -58.25 -46.71 -25.89
CA VAL A 474 -57.01 -47.48 -26.14
C VAL A 474 -57.34 -48.96 -26.40
N PRO A 475 -56.84 -49.57 -27.50
CA PRO A 475 -57.12 -50.96 -27.82
C PRO A 475 -56.76 -51.94 -26.69
N PRO A 476 -57.48 -53.06 -26.50
CA PRO A 476 -57.25 -53.98 -25.39
C PRO A 476 -55.82 -54.54 -25.31
N GLU A 477 -55.14 -54.71 -26.45
CA GLU A 477 -53.75 -55.17 -26.51
C GLU A 477 -52.75 -54.08 -26.11
N GLU A 478 -53.01 -52.83 -26.49
CA GLU A 478 -52.17 -51.70 -26.09
C GLU A 478 -52.36 -51.38 -24.60
N ARG A 479 -53.57 -51.55 -24.06
CA ARG A 479 -53.81 -51.54 -22.61
C ARG A 479 -53.01 -52.66 -21.93
N ARG A 480 -53.08 -53.91 -22.41
CA ARG A 480 -52.26 -55.03 -21.89
C ARG A 480 -50.75 -54.78 -21.98
N LEU A 481 -50.26 -54.13 -23.03
CA LEU A 481 -48.84 -53.77 -23.16
C LEU A 481 -48.44 -52.67 -22.16
N ARG A 482 -49.31 -51.68 -21.92
CA ARG A 482 -49.12 -50.65 -20.89
C ARG A 482 -49.19 -51.24 -19.49
N ASP A 483 -50.15 -52.13 -19.22
CA ASP A 483 -50.31 -52.85 -17.95
C ASP A 483 -49.11 -53.76 -17.68
N LYS A 484 -48.62 -54.49 -18.69
CA LYS A 484 -47.40 -55.30 -18.59
C LYS A 484 -46.17 -54.43 -18.37
N LYS A 485 -45.99 -53.34 -19.13
CA LYS A 485 -44.86 -52.44 -18.91
C LYS A 485 -44.92 -51.80 -17.51
N HIS A 486 -46.11 -51.44 -17.02
CA HIS A 486 -46.32 -50.94 -15.66
C HIS A 486 -45.98 -52.02 -14.61
N LEU A 487 -46.28 -53.29 -14.86
CA LEU A 487 -45.87 -54.41 -14.01
C LEU A 487 -44.35 -54.64 -14.03
N ASP A 488 -43.72 -54.53 -15.20
CA ASP A 488 -42.27 -54.64 -15.39
C ASP A 488 -41.54 -53.44 -14.73
N ASP A 489 -42.06 -52.22 -14.87
CA ASP A 489 -41.57 -50.99 -14.21
C ASP A 489 -41.74 -51.08 -12.66
N ILE A 490 -42.86 -51.63 -12.16
CA ILE A 490 -43.06 -51.95 -10.73
C ILE A 490 -42.07 -53.03 -10.27
N THR A 491 -41.77 -54.01 -11.11
CA THR A 491 -40.84 -55.10 -10.80
C THR A 491 -39.39 -54.62 -10.80
N ALA A 492 -39.04 -53.65 -11.66
CA ALA A 492 -37.75 -52.95 -11.62
C ALA A 492 -37.63 -51.99 -10.42
N ALA A 493 -38.74 -51.40 -9.97
CA ALA A 493 -38.80 -50.59 -8.74
C ALA A 493 -38.73 -51.43 -7.44
N ARG A 494 -38.91 -52.75 -7.52
CA ARG A 494 -38.59 -53.65 -6.41
C ARG A 494 -37.07 -53.80 -6.31
N LEU A 495 -36.49 -53.07 -5.35
CA LEU A 495 -35.11 -53.29 -4.89
C LEU A 495 -34.85 -54.81 -4.66
N PRO A 496 -33.66 -55.32 -5.01
CA PRO A 496 -33.30 -56.71 -4.73
C PRO A 496 -33.53 -57.03 -3.24
N PRO A 497 -34.03 -58.23 -2.89
CA PRO A 497 -34.21 -58.62 -1.49
C PRO A 497 -32.89 -58.48 -0.74
N LEU A 498 -32.80 -57.47 0.15
CA LEU A 498 -31.62 -57.25 0.96
C LEU A 498 -31.37 -58.50 1.80
N HIS A 499 -30.22 -59.13 1.64
CA HIS A 499 -29.91 -60.37 2.36
C HIS A 499 -29.41 -60.03 3.77
N HIS A 500 -30.33 -59.57 4.62
CA HIS A 500 -30.04 -59.18 5.99
C HIS A 500 -29.77 -60.44 6.84
N SER A 501 -28.59 -60.49 7.46
CA SER A 501 -28.28 -61.49 8.48
C SER A 501 -29.24 -61.34 9.67
N PRO A 502 -29.50 -62.42 10.45
CA PRO A 502 -30.33 -62.33 11.64
C PRO A 502 -29.88 -61.19 12.56
N ALA A 503 -30.85 -60.43 13.10
CA ALA A 503 -30.59 -59.25 13.91
C ALA A 503 -29.74 -59.62 15.13
N LYS A 504 -28.44 -59.27 15.07
CA LYS A 504 -27.49 -59.59 16.11
C LYS A 504 -27.66 -58.57 17.23
N LEU A 505 -28.18 -59.02 18.38
CA LEU A 505 -28.26 -58.19 19.58
C LEU A 505 -26.84 -57.83 20.04
N LEU A 506 -26.53 -56.54 19.98
CA LEU A 506 -25.29 -55.96 20.46
C LEU A 506 -25.42 -55.63 21.96
N SER A 507 -24.31 -55.58 22.69
CA SER A 507 -24.30 -55.03 24.05
C SER A 507 -24.60 -53.51 24.04
N ILE A 508 -24.90 -52.95 25.21
CA ILE A 508 -25.11 -51.51 25.34
C ILE A 508 -23.80 -50.76 25.04
N GLU A 509 -22.65 -51.27 25.48
CA GLU A 509 -21.32 -50.75 25.14
C GLU A 509 -21.02 -50.85 23.63
N GLU A 510 -21.32 -51.99 22.99
CA GLU A 510 -21.14 -52.16 21.54
C GLU A 510 -22.01 -51.17 20.73
N SER A 511 -23.27 -50.98 21.16
CA SER A 511 -24.19 -50.03 20.54
C SER A 511 -23.70 -48.58 20.68
N ILE A 512 -23.26 -48.19 21.88
CA ILE A 512 -22.69 -46.86 22.16
C ILE A 512 -21.41 -46.63 21.35
N ALA A 513 -20.50 -47.62 21.29
CA ALA A 513 -19.26 -47.52 20.52
C ALA A 513 -19.53 -47.33 19.01
N ILE A 514 -20.48 -48.08 18.44
CA ILE A 514 -20.89 -47.92 17.04
C ILE A 514 -21.56 -46.56 16.80
N GLN A 515 -22.38 -46.08 17.74
CA GLN A 515 -23.03 -44.77 17.63
C GLN A 515 -22.03 -43.60 17.70
N ILE A 516 -21.00 -43.71 18.56
CA ILE A 516 -19.87 -42.77 18.61
C ILE A 516 -19.11 -42.81 17.27
N GLN A 517 -18.72 -43.99 16.79
CA GLN A 517 -17.97 -44.13 15.53
C GLN A 517 -18.75 -43.60 14.31
N GLN A 518 -20.07 -43.80 14.25
CA GLN A 518 -20.93 -43.23 13.20
C GLN A 518 -21.00 -41.71 13.28
N LYS A 519 -21.08 -41.14 14.50
CA LYS A 519 -21.04 -39.70 14.71
C LYS A 519 -19.69 -39.11 14.28
N GLU A 520 -18.58 -39.70 14.71
CA GLU A 520 -17.22 -39.28 14.33
C GLU A 520 -17.01 -39.31 12.81
N ALA A 521 -17.44 -40.38 12.13
CA ALA A 521 -17.36 -40.48 10.68
C ALA A 521 -18.23 -39.44 9.94
N TYR A 522 -19.39 -39.08 10.50
CA TYR A 522 -20.25 -38.02 9.97
C TYR A 522 -19.61 -36.63 10.17
N GLU A 523 -19.08 -36.34 11.36
CA GLU A 523 -18.40 -35.08 11.67
C GLU A 523 -17.10 -34.93 10.86
N GLU A 524 -16.33 -36.01 10.65
CA GLU A 524 -15.15 -36.01 9.78
C GLU A 524 -15.51 -35.75 8.31
N MET A 525 -16.59 -36.36 7.80
CA MET A 525 -17.12 -36.10 6.46
C MET A 525 -17.61 -34.64 6.31
N GLN A 526 -18.28 -34.10 7.32
CA GLN A 526 -18.73 -32.70 7.34
C GLN A 526 -17.53 -31.73 7.37
N ALA A 527 -16.50 -32.04 8.16
CA ALA A 527 -15.26 -31.26 8.21
C ALA A 527 -14.49 -31.29 6.89
N LYS A 528 -14.38 -32.46 6.24
CA LYS A 528 -13.79 -32.61 4.89
C LYS A 528 -14.53 -31.77 3.85
N LEU A 529 -15.88 -31.79 3.85
CA LEU A 529 -16.70 -30.99 2.95
C LEU A 529 -16.56 -29.47 3.22
N ALA A 530 -16.45 -29.06 4.48
CA ALA A 530 -16.21 -27.66 4.86
C ALA A 530 -14.81 -27.19 4.41
N ALA A 531 -13.77 -28.01 4.64
CA ALA A 531 -12.40 -27.73 4.21
C ALA A 531 -12.28 -27.62 2.68
N GLN A 532 -12.94 -28.51 1.93
CA GLN A 532 -13.01 -28.44 0.47
C GLN A 532 -13.66 -27.12 0.00
N LYS A 533 -14.83 -26.77 0.54
CA LYS A 533 -15.53 -25.51 0.20
C LYS A 533 -14.71 -24.26 0.54
N LEU A 534 -13.89 -24.31 1.59
CA LEU A 534 -12.96 -23.22 1.93
C LEU A 534 -11.77 -23.16 0.94
N ALA A 535 -11.16 -24.30 0.59
CA ALA A 535 -10.09 -24.35 -0.40
C ALA A 535 -10.53 -23.86 -1.80
N GLU A 536 -11.74 -24.25 -2.22
CA GLU A 536 -12.38 -23.77 -3.46
C GLU A 536 -12.63 -22.26 -3.42
N ARG A 537 -13.22 -21.73 -2.33
CA ARG A 537 -13.50 -20.29 -2.16
C ARG A 537 -12.23 -19.43 -2.09
N LEU A 538 -11.16 -19.94 -1.49
CA LEU A 538 -9.87 -19.25 -1.39
C LEU A 538 -9.01 -19.42 -2.66
N ASN A 539 -9.43 -20.26 -3.61
CA ASN A 539 -8.73 -20.55 -4.87
C ASN A 539 -7.27 -21.01 -4.67
N ILE A 540 -6.98 -21.64 -3.52
CA ILE A 540 -5.64 -22.08 -3.15
C ILE A 540 -5.32 -23.36 -3.93
N LYS A 541 -4.59 -23.20 -5.03
CA LYS A 541 -3.93 -24.32 -5.71
C LYS A 541 -2.79 -24.85 -4.82
N MET A 542 -3.15 -25.72 -3.89
CA MET A 542 -2.18 -26.46 -3.09
C MET A 542 -1.36 -27.36 -4.02
N LEU A 543 -0.14 -26.94 -4.37
CA LEU A 543 0.84 -27.83 -4.97
C LEU A 543 1.04 -29.02 -4.03
N ARG A 544 1.25 -30.21 -4.60
CA ARG A 544 1.75 -31.35 -3.81
C ARG A 544 3.12 -30.99 -3.27
N PHE A 545 3.21 -30.82 -1.96
CA PHE A 545 4.48 -30.69 -1.27
C PHE A 545 5.05 -32.09 -1.06
N GLU A 546 5.90 -32.53 -1.98
CA GLU A 546 6.73 -33.72 -1.80
C GLU A 546 7.97 -33.30 -0.98
N PRO A 547 8.31 -33.99 0.13
CA PRO A 547 9.22 -33.46 1.15
C PRO A 547 10.72 -33.57 0.80
N GLU A 548 11.07 -34.03 -0.41
CA GLU A 548 12.46 -34.17 -0.86
C GLU A 548 12.90 -32.94 -1.68
N GLY A 549 13.32 -31.89 -0.98
CA GLY A 549 13.83 -30.66 -1.60
C GLY A 549 14.47 -29.70 -0.61
N GLU A 550 15.80 -29.68 -0.55
CA GLU A 550 16.56 -28.76 0.31
C GLU A 550 16.41 -27.31 -0.17
N ALA A 551 15.66 -26.50 0.57
CA ALA A 551 15.54 -25.05 0.36
C ALA A 551 15.74 -24.32 1.70
N SER A 552 16.97 -23.87 1.95
CA SER A 552 17.41 -23.31 3.23
C SER A 552 16.65 -22.03 3.64
N MET A 553 15.76 -22.13 4.64
CA MET A 553 15.27 -20.95 5.37
C MET A 553 16.37 -20.41 6.30
N GLN A 554 17.07 -19.36 5.86
CA GLN A 554 17.87 -18.54 6.76
C GLN A 554 16.97 -17.67 7.62
N TYR A 555 16.68 -18.11 8.84
CA TYR A 555 16.19 -17.21 9.88
C TYR A 555 17.27 -16.18 10.21
N ARG A 556 16.91 -14.89 10.23
CA ARG A 556 17.76 -13.86 10.82
C ARG A 556 17.65 -13.93 12.34
N GLU A 557 18.66 -14.48 12.99
CA GLU A 557 18.90 -14.19 14.40
C GLU A 557 19.19 -12.69 14.54
N VAL A 558 18.44 -12.03 15.42
CA VAL A 558 18.75 -10.65 15.84
C VAL A 558 19.82 -10.76 16.92
N ARG A 559 20.96 -10.11 16.71
CA ARG A 559 21.95 -9.90 17.77
C ARG A 559 21.61 -8.62 18.50
N ASP A 560 21.35 -8.74 19.78
CA ASP A 560 21.50 -7.65 20.72
C ASP A 560 23.00 -7.47 20.99
N GLU A 561 23.54 -6.28 20.68
CA GLU A 561 24.95 -5.95 20.92
C GLU A 561 25.03 -5.03 22.14
N ASP A 562 25.38 -5.61 23.29
CA ASP A 562 25.49 -4.91 24.58
C ASP A 562 26.62 -3.86 24.55
N TYR A 563 26.25 -2.59 24.71
CA TYR A 563 27.19 -1.46 24.73
C TYR A 563 27.93 -1.39 26.08
N PHE A 564 29.00 -2.18 26.22
CA PHE A 564 29.88 -2.12 27.39
C PHE A 564 30.70 -0.82 27.41
N SER A 565 30.59 -0.06 28.51
CA SER A 565 31.47 1.06 28.81
C SER A 565 32.89 0.58 29.17
N ALA A 566 33.90 1.28 28.66
CA ALA A 566 35.27 1.26 29.16
C ALA A 566 35.89 2.65 29.01
N GLU A 567 36.81 3.01 29.91
CA GLU A 567 37.43 4.33 30.02
C GLU A 567 38.81 4.37 29.34
N ASP A 568 39.05 5.39 28.51
CA ASP A 568 40.22 6.31 28.57
C ASP A 568 40.07 7.45 27.51
#